data_AF-A0AAV5TL66-F1
#
_entry.id   AF-A0AAV5TL66-F1
#
_cell.length_a   1.000
_cell.length_b   1.000
_cell.length_c   1.000
_cell.angle_alpha   90.00
_cell.angle_beta   90.00
_cell.angle_gamma   90.00
#
_symmetry.space_group_name_H-M   'P 1'
#
loop_
_entity.id
_entity.type
_entity.pdbx_description
1 polymer ?
#
loop_
_entity_poly.entity_id
_entity_poly.type
_entity_poly.pdbx_seq_one_letter_code
_entity_poly.pdbx_strand_id
1 'polypeptide(L)'
;LICSAPTNFAHFGINSCRSCADFYKRTVVAHRTFVCRQGDGKCNINQKDRHNCRACRFAKCKQLGMKLIDEKPMEPQPKVFGPSTSHQPEETLLARISREYSASIARRKI
;
A
#
# COMPACT_ATOMS: atom_id res chain seq x y z
N LEU A 1 18.53 1.85 -0.54
CA LEU A 1 18.54 1.61 0.92
C LEU A 1 17.61 0.46 1.35
N ILE A 2 16.28 0.56 1.20
CA ILE A 2 15.37 -0.53 1.64
C ILE A 2 15.44 -1.74 0.69
N CYS A 3 15.11 -1.54 -0.59
CA CYS A 3 15.07 -2.60 -1.61
C CYS A 3 16.13 -2.44 -2.70
N SER A 4 17.14 -1.58 -2.44
CA SER A 4 18.22 -1.26 -3.38
C SER A 4 17.81 -0.66 -4.73
N ALA A 5 16.52 -0.38 -4.96
CA ALA A 5 16.09 0.37 -6.13
C ALA A 5 16.71 1.79 -6.12
N PRO A 6 17.17 2.30 -7.28
CA PRO A 6 17.77 3.62 -7.39
C PRO A 6 16.76 4.71 -7.03
N THR A 7 17.20 5.71 -6.28
CA THR A 7 16.39 6.87 -5.86
C THR A 7 17.31 8.00 -5.41
N ASN A 8 16.94 9.22 -5.79
CA ASN A 8 17.61 10.45 -5.33
C ASN A 8 16.74 11.23 -4.34
N PHE A 9 15.59 10.68 -3.94
CA PHE A 9 14.60 11.36 -3.10
C PHE A 9 14.51 10.73 -1.71
N ALA A 10 14.38 11.59 -0.70
CA ALA A 10 14.07 11.22 0.66
C ALA A 10 12.55 11.16 0.88
N HIS A 11 12.07 10.10 1.53
CA HIS A 11 10.72 10.01 2.04
C HIS A 11 10.78 9.57 3.50
N PHE A 12 10.04 10.26 4.38
CA PHE A 12 9.94 9.90 5.79
C PHE A 12 11.30 9.80 6.50
N GLY A 13 12.21 10.73 6.18
CA GLY A 13 13.53 10.87 6.81
C GLY A 13 14.68 10.12 6.13
N ILE A 14 14.43 9.26 5.13
CA ILE A 14 15.50 8.50 4.46
C ILE A 14 15.31 8.37 2.94
N ASN A 15 16.43 8.18 2.22
CA ASN A 15 16.40 7.89 0.79
C ASN A 15 15.72 6.55 0.50
N SER A 16 14.56 6.61 -0.15
CA SER A 16 13.76 5.43 -0.44
C SER A 16 13.04 5.57 -1.78
N CYS A 17 12.76 4.45 -2.44
CA CYS A 17 11.96 4.48 -3.65
C CYS A 17 10.48 4.71 -3.29
N ARG A 18 9.70 5.27 -4.23
CA ARG A 18 8.27 5.56 -4.04
C ARG A 18 7.47 4.38 -3.51
N SER A 19 7.69 3.18 -4.04
CA SER A 19 6.95 1.99 -3.58
C SER A 19 7.21 1.62 -2.11
N CYS A 20 8.41 1.90 -1.59
CA CYS A 20 8.73 1.69 -0.17
C CYS A 20 8.12 2.79 0.69
N ALA A 21 8.08 4.02 0.21
CA ALA A 21 7.40 5.14 0.86
C ALA A 21 5.89 4.86 1.01
N ASP A 22 5.22 4.48 -0.07
CA ASP A 22 3.79 4.15 -0.06
C ASP A 22 3.49 2.94 0.84
N PHE A 23 4.34 1.90 0.75
CA PHE A 23 4.22 0.73 1.62
C PHE A 23 4.35 1.09 3.10
N TYR A 24 5.36 1.88 3.48
CA TYR A 24 5.58 2.31 4.85
C TYR A 24 4.40 3.14 5.36
N LYS A 25 3.98 4.18 4.62
CA LYS A 25 2.83 5.03 4.97
C LYS A 25 1.56 4.20 5.20
N ARG A 26 1.19 3.33 4.26
CA ARG A 26 0.00 2.47 4.38
C ARG A 26 0.08 1.51 5.56
N THR A 27 1.28 1.00 5.85
CA THR A 27 1.50 0.07 6.97
C THR A 27 1.32 0.76 8.31
N VAL A 28 1.91 1.96 8.46
CA VAL A 28 1.83 2.77 9.70
C VAL A 28 0.41 3.25 9.92
N VAL A 29 -0.21 3.91 8.94
CA VAL A 29 -1.56 4.49 9.05
C VAL A 29 -2.63 3.42 9.34
N ALA A 30 -2.51 2.24 8.74
CA ALA A 30 -3.46 1.14 8.99
C ALA A 30 -3.01 0.18 10.10
N HIS A 31 -1.97 0.53 10.87
CA HIS A 31 -1.44 -0.26 11.99
C HIS A 31 -1.23 -1.75 11.65
N ARG A 32 -0.74 -2.03 10.44
CA ARG A 32 -0.63 -3.41 9.96
C ARG A 32 0.53 -4.12 10.64
N THR A 33 0.22 -5.26 11.24
CA THR A 33 1.22 -6.22 11.73
C THR A 33 1.43 -7.32 10.70
N PHE A 34 2.68 -7.67 10.43
CA PHE A 34 3.03 -8.75 9.49
C PHE A 34 3.87 -9.81 10.21
N VAL A 35 3.67 -11.07 9.85
CA VAL A 35 4.48 -12.19 10.30
C VAL A 35 5.41 -12.65 9.19
N CYS A 36 6.67 -12.93 9.51
CA CYS A 36 7.61 -13.52 8.56
C CYS A 36 7.27 -15.00 8.36
N ARG A 37 6.96 -15.40 7.12
CA ARG A 37 6.64 -16.81 6.82
C ARG A 37 7.85 -17.75 6.96
N GLN A 38 9.06 -17.24 6.76
CA GLN A 38 10.29 -18.00 6.96
C GLN A 38 10.67 -18.14 8.45
N GLY A 39 10.03 -17.39 9.35
CA GLY A 39 10.29 -17.43 10.79
C GLY A 39 11.59 -16.75 11.27
N ASP A 40 12.63 -16.67 10.43
CA ASP A 40 13.97 -16.17 10.81
C ASP A 40 14.12 -14.64 10.83
N GLY A 41 13.17 -13.91 10.25
CA GLY A 41 13.22 -12.45 10.12
C GLY A 41 14.34 -11.91 9.21
N LYS A 42 14.96 -12.75 8.38
CA LYS A 42 16.16 -12.41 7.58
C LYS A 42 15.93 -12.46 6.07
N CYS A 43 14.67 -12.38 5.62
CA CYS A 43 14.37 -12.40 4.19
C CYS A 43 15.07 -11.27 3.43
N ASN A 44 15.68 -11.60 2.29
CA ASN A 44 16.32 -10.61 1.43
C ASN A 44 15.26 -9.65 0.84
N ILE A 45 15.52 -8.34 0.93
CA ILE A 45 14.64 -7.30 0.40
C ILE A 45 15.39 -6.58 -0.72
N ASN A 46 15.06 -6.95 -1.95
CA ASN A 46 15.56 -6.34 -3.19
C ASN A 46 14.38 -5.83 -4.06
N GLN A 47 14.65 -5.20 -5.21
CA GLN A 47 13.61 -4.60 -6.04
C GLN A 47 12.58 -5.62 -6.57
N LYS A 48 12.99 -6.86 -6.84
CA LYS A 48 12.15 -7.94 -7.39
C LYS A 48 11.35 -8.63 -6.28
N ASP A 49 12.00 -8.94 -5.16
CA ASP A 49 11.49 -9.84 -4.10
C ASP A 49 10.92 -9.12 -2.88
N ARG A 50 10.95 -7.77 -2.84
CA ARG A 50 10.40 -6.97 -1.73
C ARG A 50 8.93 -7.25 -1.41
N HIS A 51 8.20 -7.94 -2.27
CA HIS A 51 6.80 -8.31 -2.06
C HIS A 51 6.65 -9.65 -1.32
N ASN A 52 7.69 -10.49 -1.30
CA ASN A 52 7.66 -11.85 -0.75
C ASN A 52 7.53 -11.84 0.78
N CYS A 53 8.14 -10.86 1.46
CA CYS A 53 8.06 -10.75 2.91
C CYS A 53 7.78 -9.31 3.37
N ARG A 54 6.49 -9.01 3.61
CA ARG A 54 6.03 -7.73 4.16
C ARG A 54 6.60 -7.45 5.55
N ALA A 55 6.77 -8.48 6.38
CA ALA A 55 7.34 -8.36 7.71
C ALA A 55 8.79 -7.86 7.67
N CYS A 56 9.67 -8.54 6.94
CA CYS A 56 11.07 -8.15 6.82
C CYS A 56 11.23 -6.80 6.10
N ARG A 57 10.39 -6.52 5.08
CA ARG A 57 10.39 -5.21 4.42
C ARG A 57 10.07 -4.08 5.40
N PHE A 58 9.02 -4.24 6.21
CA PHE A 58 8.62 -3.21 7.17
C PHE A 58 9.63 -3.07 8.30
N ALA A 59 10.16 -4.19 8.81
CA ALA A 59 11.23 -4.18 9.79
C ALA A 59 12.45 -3.40 9.28
N LYS A 60 12.87 -3.62 8.03
CA LYS A 60 13.97 -2.89 7.40
C LYS A 60 13.68 -1.39 7.25
N CYS A 61 12.44 -0.99 6.92
CA CYS A 61 12.07 0.43 6.90
C CYS A 61 12.28 1.07 8.28
N LYS A 62 11.80 0.43 9.35
CA LYS A 62 11.96 0.93 10.73
C LYS A 62 13.42 0.94 11.18
N GLN A 63 14.17 -0.13 10.88
CA GLN A 63 15.59 -0.27 11.22
C GLN A 63 16.43 0.84 10.59
N LEU A 64 16.10 1.26 9.37
CA LEU A 64 16.75 2.36 8.69
C LEU A 64 16.27 3.74 9.15
N GLY A 65 15.35 3.82 10.11
CA GLY A 65 14.92 5.09 10.70
C GLY A 65 13.82 5.83 9.94
N MET A 66 13.06 5.14 9.10
CA MET A 66 11.88 5.73 8.45
C MET A 66 10.83 6.07 9.52
N LYS A 67 10.34 7.32 9.55
CA LYS A 67 9.39 7.84 10.56
C LYS A 67 8.30 8.71 9.94
N LEU A 68 7.06 8.52 10.37
CA LEU A 68 5.95 9.41 10.01
C LEU A 68 5.86 10.51 11.08
N ILE A 69 5.91 11.78 10.68
CA ILE A 69 6.05 12.90 11.63
C ILE A 69 4.71 13.15 12.37
N ASP A 70 3.59 12.71 11.80
CA ASP A 70 2.23 12.88 12.35
C ASP A 70 1.72 11.65 13.13
N GLU A 71 2.61 10.94 13.83
CA GLU A 71 2.22 9.83 14.73
C GLU A 71 1.47 10.39 15.96
N LYS A 72 0.15 10.64 15.85
CA LYS A 72 -0.70 10.80 17.03
C LYS A 72 -0.71 9.48 17.81
N PRO A 73 -0.51 9.48 19.15
CA PRO A 73 -0.74 8.30 19.97
C PRO A 73 -2.19 7.87 19.77
N MET A 74 -2.42 6.69 19.18
CA MET A 74 -3.76 6.18 18.94
C MET A 74 -4.08 5.10 19.96
N GLU A 75 -5.25 5.22 20.58
CA GLU A 75 -5.88 4.17 21.35
C GLU A 75 -6.01 2.87 20.54
N PRO A 76 -6.05 1.69 21.19
CA PRO A 76 -6.13 0.40 20.52
C PRO A 76 -7.33 0.34 19.55
N GLN A 77 -7.06 0.40 18.24
CA GLN A 77 -8.09 0.19 17.24
C GLN A 77 -8.45 -1.31 17.20
N PRO A 78 -9.73 -1.69 17.33
CA PRO A 78 -10.12 -3.09 17.23
C PRO A 78 -9.75 -3.63 15.85
N LYS A 79 -9.10 -4.80 15.81
CA LYS A 79 -8.75 -5.51 14.58
C LYS A 79 -10.04 -6.01 13.92
N VAL A 80 -10.71 -5.16 13.15
CA VAL A 80 -11.81 -5.60 12.29
C VAL A 80 -11.19 -6.43 11.16
N PHE A 81 -11.37 -7.75 11.22
CA PHE A 81 -11.02 -8.67 10.15
C PHE A 81 -12.08 -8.55 9.03
N GLY A 82 -12.12 -7.39 8.38
CA GLY A 82 -12.97 -7.14 7.22
C GLY A 82 -12.21 -7.40 5.91
N PRO A 83 -12.90 -7.81 4.83
CA PRO A 83 -12.27 -7.90 3.51
C PRO A 83 -11.72 -6.52 3.13
N SER A 84 -10.46 -6.48 2.71
CA SER A 84 -9.80 -5.25 2.28
C SER A 84 -10.40 -4.73 0.98
N THR A 85 -11.37 -3.83 1.07
CA THR A 85 -11.86 -3.06 -0.07
C THR A 85 -11.38 -1.62 0.04
N SER A 86 -10.47 -1.25 -0.86
CA SER A 86 -10.33 0.13 -1.29
C SER A 86 -11.68 0.57 -1.87
N HIS A 87 -12.50 1.28 -1.10
CA HIS A 87 -13.74 1.88 -1.60
C HIS A 87 -13.40 3.09 -2.48
N GLN A 88 -13.03 2.81 -3.73
CA GLN A 88 -13.68 3.49 -4.84
C GLN A 88 -15.00 2.73 -5.05
N PRO A 89 -16.15 3.37 -5.29
CA PRO A 89 -17.34 2.63 -5.68
C PRO A 89 -17.02 1.89 -6.98
N GLU A 90 -16.88 0.57 -6.90
CA GLU A 90 -16.77 -0.34 -8.04
C GLU A 90 -18.10 -0.28 -8.79
N GLU A 91 -18.15 0.61 -9.75
CA GLU A 91 -19.25 0.66 -10.68
C GLU A 91 -19.25 -0.60 -11.53
N THR A 92 -20.32 -1.37 -11.43
CA THR A 92 -20.42 -2.65 -12.13
C THR A 92 -20.30 -2.44 -13.63
N LEU A 93 -19.68 -3.40 -14.33
CA LEU A 93 -19.58 -3.39 -15.78
C LEU A 93 -20.97 -3.20 -16.45
N LEU A 94 -22.01 -3.76 -15.84
CA LEU A 94 -23.40 -3.58 -16.29
C LEU A 94 -23.87 -2.12 -16.17
N ALA A 95 -23.53 -1.42 -15.08
CA ALA A 95 -23.85 0.00 -14.94
C ALA A 95 -23.12 0.88 -15.98
N ARG A 96 -21.87 0.52 -16.30
CA ARG A 96 -21.09 1.18 -17.37
C ARG A 96 -21.72 1.00 -18.73
N ILE A 97 -21.97 -0.26 -19.11
CA ILE A 97 -22.56 -0.64 -20.39
C ILE A 97 -23.94 0.01 -20.54
N SER A 98 -24.76 0.00 -19.50
CA SER A 98 -26.10 0.60 -19.51
C SER A 98 -26.04 2.10 -19.83
N ARG A 99 -25.13 2.85 -19.20
CA ARG A 99 -24.97 4.29 -19.48
C ARG A 99 -24.43 4.58 -20.87
N GLU A 100 -23.42 3.83 -21.30
CA GLU A 100 -22.86 3.98 -22.65
C GLU A 100 -23.90 3.68 -23.73
N TYR A 101 -24.72 2.65 -23.50
CA TYR A 101 -25.85 2.30 -24.37
C TYR A 101 -26.90 3.41 -24.41
N SER A 102 -27.39 3.89 -23.25
CA SER A 102 -28.36 4.99 -23.19
C SER A 102 -27.86 6.27 -23.85
N ALA A 103 -26.60 6.64 -23.63
CA ALA A 103 -25.97 7.80 -24.28
C ALA A 103 -25.82 7.60 -25.80
N SER A 104 -25.54 6.38 -26.26
CA SER A 104 -25.50 6.03 -27.69
C SER A 104 -26.87 6.17 -28.35
N ILE A 105 -27.94 5.69 -27.68
CA ILE A 105 -29.31 5.83 -28.19
C ILE A 105 -29.76 7.29 -28.23
N ALA A 106 -29.46 8.08 -27.21
CA ALA A 106 -29.80 9.51 -27.18
C ALA A 106 -29.15 10.28 -28.35
N ARG A 107 -27.92 9.93 -28.72
CA ARG A 107 -27.20 10.52 -29.88
C ARG A 107 -27.75 10.12 -31.24
N ARG A 108 -28.56 9.04 -31.32
CA ARG A 108 -29.18 8.54 -32.56
C ARG A 108 -30.61 9.05 -32.77
N LYS A 109 -31.16 9.86 -31.86
CA LYS A 109 -32.51 10.45 -31.95
C LYS A 109 -32.48 11.92 -32.45
N ILE A 110 -31.61 12.20 -33.42
CA ILE A 110 -31.62 13.42 -34.26
C ILE A 110 -31.76 12.96 -35.70
#